data_AF-A0A0F8X199-F1
#
_entry.id   AF-A0A0F8X199-F1
#
_cell.length_a   1.000
_cell.length_b   1.000
_cell.length_c   1.000
_cell.angle_alpha   90.00
_cell.angle_beta   90.00
_cell.angle_gamma   90.00
#
_symmetry.space_group_name_H-M   'P 1'
#
loop_
_entity.id
_entity.type
_entity.pdbx_description
1 polymer ?
#
loop_
_entity_poly.entity_id
_entity_poly.type
_entity_poly.pdbx_seq_one_letter_code
_entity_poly.pdbx_strand_id
1 'polypeptide(L)' 'MNWLKSTLASVAGTQEPIYGPGAIRPVGTQQTDDAPYTELTKEHLRWRAYSYTNVETQTFYIMADNGTLVFVQIIYSNI' A
#
# COMPACT_ATOMS: atom_id res chain seq x y z
N MET A 1 39.38 26.17 0.49
CA MET A 1 38.02 26.58 0.89
C MET A 1 36.94 25.48 0.82
N ASN A 2 37.13 24.32 0.17
CA ASN A 2 36.04 23.33 0.03
C ASN A 2 35.76 22.47 1.27
N TRP A 3 36.74 22.29 2.17
CA TRP A 3 36.54 21.51 3.39
C TRP A 3 35.67 22.25 4.43
N LEU A 4 35.80 23.57 4.54
CA LEU A 4 35.01 24.40 5.43
C LEU A 4 33.52 24.45 5.01
N LYS A 5 33.25 24.40 3.69
CA LYS A 5 31.88 24.29 3.16
C LYS A 5 31.25 22.93 3.49
N SER A 6 32.04 21.86 3.49
CA SER A 6 31.58 20.52 3.87
C SER A 6 31.21 20.44 5.35
N THR A 7 32.02 21.05 6.23
CA THR A 7 31.72 21.12 7.67
C THR A 7 30.54 22.05 7.98
N LEU A 8 30.42 23.19 7.29
CA LEU A 8 29.25 24.07 7.43
C LEU A 8 27.97 23.42 6.91
N ALA A 9 28.03 22.60 5.85
CA ALA A 9 26.87 21.87 5.34
C ALA A 9 26.39 20.77 6.30
N SER A 10 27.30 20.10 7.04
CA SER A 10 26.88 19.11 8.03
C SER A 10 26.26 19.75 9.29
N VAL A 11 26.60 20.99 9.59
CA VAL A 11 26.07 21.77 10.74
C VAL A 11 24.82 22.59 10.37
N ALA A 12 24.66 22.98 9.10
CA ALA A 12 23.58 23.87 8.61
C ALA A 12 22.30 23.14 8.12
N GLY A 13 22.06 21.90 8.58
CA GLY A 13 20.69 21.36 8.59
C GLY A 13 20.21 20.67 7.31
N THR A 14 21.10 20.11 6.49
CA THR A 14 20.73 19.10 5.48
C THR A 14 21.39 17.76 5.80
N GLN A 15 21.27 17.31 7.05
CA GLN A 15 21.47 15.89 7.34
C GLN A 15 20.34 15.14 6.60
N GLU A 16 20.70 14.21 5.71
CA GLU A 16 19.72 13.22 5.27
C GLU A 16 19.11 12.60 6.55
N PRO A 17 17.78 12.53 6.65
CA PRO A 17 17.15 11.98 7.84
C PRO A 17 17.77 10.61 8.11
N ILE A 18 18.29 10.39 9.32
CA ILE A 18 18.66 9.04 9.73
C ILE A 18 17.36 8.23 9.68
N TYR A 19 17.25 7.35 8.67
CA TYR A 19 16.10 6.47 8.48
C TYR A 19 16.11 5.41 9.57
N GLY A 20 15.77 5.82 10.79
CA GLY A 20 15.62 4.92 11.90
C GLY A 20 14.40 4.01 11.70
N PRO A 21 14.10 3.14 12.68
CA PRO A 21 12.90 2.31 12.69
C PRO A 21 11.58 3.10 12.57
N GLY A 22 11.64 4.42 12.73
CA GLY A 22 10.53 5.33 12.47
C GLY A 22 10.17 5.48 10.97
N ALA A 23 11.18 5.43 10.09
CA ALA A 23 11.05 5.73 8.67
C ALA A 23 10.97 4.47 7.79
N ILE A 24 11.66 3.38 8.18
CA ILE A 24 11.58 2.08 7.52
C ILE A 24 11.31 1.05 8.61
N ARG A 25 10.14 0.42 8.54
CA ARG A 25 9.73 -0.60 9.50
C ARG A 25 8.97 -1.73 8.82
N PRO A 26 9.04 -2.96 9.36
CA PRO A 26 8.16 -4.03 8.95
C PRO A 26 6.70 -3.62 9.12
N VAL A 27 5.83 -4.01 8.19
CA VAL A 27 4.38 -3.74 8.27
C VAL A 27 3.78 -4.24 9.59
N GLY A 28 4.35 -5.34 10.10
CA GLY A 28 3.96 -6.03 11.32
C GLY A 28 4.07 -5.23 12.62
N THR A 29 4.96 -4.24 12.72
CA THR A 29 5.40 -3.67 14.02
C THR A 29 4.70 -2.38 14.45
N GLN A 30 3.68 -1.92 13.72
CA GLN A 30 2.87 -0.78 14.18
C GLN A 30 1.48 -0.70 13.54
N GLN A 31 1.35 -1.06 12.26
CA GLN A 31 0.07 -0.90 11.54
C GLN A 31 -0.89 -2.06 11.78
N THR A 32 -0.37 -3.19 12.25
CA THR A 32 -1.10 -4.46 12.38
C THR A 32 -0.90 -5.14 13.74
N ASP A 33 -0.28 -4.46 14.71
CA ASP A 33 0.05 -5.05 16.02
C ASP A 33 -1.21 -5.58 16.74
N ASP A 34 -2.32 -4.83 16.67
CA ASP A 34 -3.58 -5.21 17.30
C ASP A 34 -4.50 -6.04 16.37
N ALA A 35 -4.43 -5.80 15.05
CA ALA A 35 -5.28 -6.48 14.06
C ALA A 35 -4.53 -6.67 12.73
N PRO A 36 -4.04 -7.89 12.44
CA PRO A 36 -3.29 -8.18 11.21
C PRO A 36 -4.17 -8.40 9.98
N TYR A 37 -5.49 -8.33 10.15
CA TYR A 37 -6.44 -8.48 9.07
C TYR A 37 -7.56 -7.44 9.20
N THR A 38 -8.20 -7.15 8.08
CA THR A 38 -9.40 -6.33 8.03
C THR A 38 -10.57 -7.22 7.65
N GLU A 39 -11.67 -7.13 8.37
CA GLU A 39 -12.90 -7.84 8.03
C GLU A 39 -13.46 -7.34 6.70
N LEU A 40 -13.94 -8.27 5.87
CA LEU A 40 -14.52 -7.92 4.58
C LEU A 40 -15.94 -7.38 4.77
N THR A 41 -16.13 -6.07 4.57
CA THR A 41 -17.44 -5.42 4.58
C THR A 41 -17.97 -5.23 3.16
N LYS A 42 -19.27 -4.92 3.03
CA LYS A 42 -19.89 -4.66 1.72
C LYS A 42 -19.29 -3.43 1.04
N GLU A 43 -18.88 -2.46 1.84
CA GLU A 43 -18.24 -1.23 1.39
C GLU A 43 -16.93 -1.50 0.66
N HIS A 44 -16.17 -2.52 1.06
CA HIS A 44 -14.92 -2.91 0.40
C HIS A 44 -15.14 -3.51 -1.00
N LEU A 45 -16.33 -4.05 -1.28
CA LEU A 45 -16.67 -4.68 -2.56
C LEU A 45 -17.34 -3.72 -3.56
N ARG A 46 -17.63 -2.48 -3.13
CA ARG A 46 -18.28 -1.49 -3.98
C ARG A 46 -17.28 -0.90 -4.98
N TRP A 47 -17.67 -0.84 -6.25
CA TRP A 47 -16.93 -0.08 -7.26
C TRP A 47 -16.83 1.39 -6.84
N ARG A 48 -15.65 1.97 -6.97
CA ARG A 48 -15.44 3.40 -6.70
C ARG A 48 -16.06 4.25 -7.79
N ALA A 49 -16.18 3.72 -9.02
CA ALA A 49 -16.91 4.31 -10.13
C ALA A 49 -16.56 5.79 -10.33
N TYR A 50 -15.28 6.04 -10.58
CA TYR A 50 -14.76 7.39 -10.75
C TYR A 50 -15.43 8.10 -11.95
N SER A 51 -15.46 9.44 -11.90
CA SER A 51 -16.03 10.27 -12.97
C SER A 51 -15.07 10.53 -14.13
N TYR A 52 -13.85 9.99 -14.07
CA TYR A 52 -12.83 10.07 -15.11
C TYR A 52 -12.55 8.66 -15.65
N THR A 53 -11.89 8.58 -16.80
CA THR A 53 -11.56 7.32 -17.47
C THR A 53 -10.75 6.41 -16.54
N ASN A 54 -11.36 5.30 -16.12
CA ASN A 54 -10.80 4.36 -15.19
C ASN A 54 -11.21 2.92 -15.54
N VAL A 55 -10.33 2.00 -15.17
CA VAL A 55 -10.59 0.56 -15.20
C VAL A 55 -10.39 0.04 -13.79
N GLU A 56 -11.43 -0.55 -13.21
CA GLU A 56 -11.38 -1.22 -11.91
C GLU A 56 -11.47 -2.72 -12.12
N THR A 57 -10.71 -3.48 -11.34
CA THR A 57 -10.72 -4.94 -11.39
C THR A 57 -11.04 -5.49 -10.00
N GLN A 58 -11.96 -6.45 -9.96
CA GLN A 58 -12.22 -7.27 -8.78
C GLN A 58 -12.00 -8.74 -9.13
N THR A 59 -11.23 -9.42 -8.30
CA THR A 59 -10.85 -10.81 -8.49
C THR A 59 -11.35 -11.65 -7.33
N PHE A 60 -12.01 -12.75 -7.66
CA PHE A 60 -12.58 -13.68 -6.70
C PHE A 60 -12.00 -15.08 -6.94
N TYR A 61 -11.61 -15.72 -5.85
CA TYR A 61 -11.25 -17.13 -5.82
C TYR A 61 -12.40 -17.90 -5.17
N ILE A 62 -12.93 -18.87 -5.89
CA ILE A 62 -14.06 -19.69 -5.44
C ILE A 62 -13.56 -21.13 -5.34
N MET A 63 -13.73 -21.74 -4.17
CA MET A 63 -13.46 -23.15 -3.95
C MET A 63 -14.78 -23.91 -4.02
N ALA A 64 -14.93 -24.78 -5.02
CA ALA A 64 -16.10 -25.65 -5.14
C ALA A 64 -16.03 -26.82 -4.15
N ASP A 65 -17.17 -27.39 -3.79
CA ASP A 65 -17.27 -28.50 -2.82
C ASP A 65 -16.47 -29.74 -3.25
N ASN A 66 -16.23 -29.91 -4.55
CA ASN A 66 -15.41 -31.00 -5.11
C ASN A 66 -13.90 -30.70 -5.12
N GLY A 67 -13.47 -29.57 -4.54
CA GLY A 67 -12.07 -29.15 -4.49
C GLY A 67 -11.59 -28.37 -5.73
N THR A 68 -12.46 -28.09 -6.70
CA THR A 68 -12.10 -27.26 -7.87
C THR A 68 -11.92 -25.80 -7.46
N LEU A 69 -10.78 -25.22 -7.78
CA LEU A 69 -10.51 -23.80 -7.60
C LEU A 69 -10.85 -23.04 -8.88
N VAL A 70 -11.72 -22.05 -8.76
CA VAL A 70 -12.15 -21.18 -9.86
C VAL A 70 -11.66 -19.76 -9.61
N PHE A 71 -11.14 -19.14 -10.67
CA PHE A 71 -10.74 -17.75 -10.71
C PHE A 71 -11.76 -16.96 -11.53
N VAL A 72 -12.34 -15.94 -10.91
CA VAL A 72 -13.31 -15.03 -11.56
C VAL A 72 -12.77 -13.62 -11.48
N GLN A 73 -12.58 -12.97 -12.63
CA GLN A 73 -12.17 -11.59 -12.72
C GLN A 73 -13.27 -10.76 -13.36
N ILE A 74 -13.75 -9.76 -12.64
CA ILE A 74 -14.73 -8.80 -13.11
C ILE A 74 -13.99 -7.48 -13.37
N ILE A 75 -14.15 -6.95 -14.57
CA ILE A 75 -13.51 -5.71 -15.00
C ILE A 75 -14.61 -4.68 -15.27
N TYR A 76 -14.58 -3.58 -14.53
CA TYR A 76 -15.40 -2.40 -14.76
C TYR A 76 -14.57 -1.36 -15.51
N SER A 77 -15.09 -0.84 -16.61
CA SER A 77 -14.44 0.16 -17.45
C SER A 77 -15.46 1.23 -17.83
N ASN A 78 -15.13 2.51 -17.63
CA ASN A 78 -16.01 3.65 -17.96
C ASN A 78 -15.47 4.52 -19.12
N ILE A 79 -14.56 3.96 -19.92
CA ILE A 79 -14.04 4.58 -21.16
C ILE A 79 -15.20 4.81 -22.14
#